data_AF-A0AAX1D4V6-F1
#
_entry.id   AF-A0AAX1D4V6-F1
#
_cell.length_a   1.000
_cell.length_b   1.000
_cell.length_c   1.000
_cell.angle_alpha   90.00
_cell.angle_beta   90.00
_cell.angle_gamma   90.00
#
_symmetry.space_group_name_H-M   'P 1'
#
loop_
_entity.id
_entity.type
_entity.pdbx_description
1 polymer ?
#
loop_
_entity_poly.entity_id
_entity_poly.type
_entity_poly.pdbx_seq_one_letter_code
_entity_poly.pdbx_strand_id
1 'polypeptide(L)'
;MGLLDSLFRRKPTQDQFARLFIDAVRQRGYTGTLDYKADEFRLLHGEGSYFNLHNAYNAYCEARSGQRHGALQGYVSTLLTSDQARPASLAEARPLLRPVIRARAMIEAIRMHHLRTDGNDTDFRPALRPFGDDCVVLLALDHPESIATLTNGPDADWGLSFEQSLAIAIDNLRDSADHFVEVAPGVHGGAWEDGYDISRALLPDMLERVAVRGRPVFMMPTRDLLLVSGDNDDAGLLKMMELSQQVVAHGRPVSPYMYHYGETGVERYLPRQERIIHLQAHLARVLAQGDYDAQKEALDRLHEERGIDVFVATYNLFMQNDDSATSFSLATWTRGVDTSLPKVDRLALVRPEANDDIGEVRVVSWEQAAPVLAPLLEPEDLYPARYRTRGFPSDAQLAQLPEAD
;
A
#
# COMPACT_ATOMS: atom_id res chain seq x y z
N MET A 1 -6.08 4.89 -44.40
CA MET A 1 -6.13 4.70 -42.94
C MET A 1 -7.54 4.99 -42.48
N GLY A 2 -8.28 3.96 -42.08
CA GLY A 2 -9.74 4.00 -41.97
C GLY A 2 -10.24 4.41 -40.58
N LEU A 3 -11.44 5.00 -40.54
CA LEU A 3 -12.22 5.34 -39.34
C LEU A 3 -12.40 4.19 -38.32
N LEU A 4 -12.16 2.94 -38.75
CA LEU A 4 -12.21 1.76 -37.88
C LEU A 4 -10.96 1.63 -36.98
N ASP A 5 -9.81 2.17 -37.40
CA ASP A 5 -8.55 2.11 -36.66
C ASP A 5 -8.53 3.06 -35.44
N SER A 6 -9.40 4.07 -35.43
CA SER A 6 -9.58 4.97 -34.28
C SER A 6 -10.52 4.39 -33.20
N LEU A 7 -11.41 3.46 -33.56
CA LEU A 7 -12.30 2.76 -32.63
C LEU A 7 -11.57 1.69 -31.81
N PHE A 8 -10.57 1.01 -32.38
CA PHE A 8 -9.72 0.05 -31.67
C PHE A 8 -8.64 0.68 -30.78
N ARG A 9 -8.46 2.02 -30.85
CA ARG A 9 -7.49 2.76 -30.04
C ARG A 9 -8.06 3.34 -28.74
N ARG A 10 -9.37 3.30 -28.52
CA ARG A 10 -9.95 3.77 -27.26
C ARG A 10 -9.73 2.72 -26.16
N LYS A 11 -9.20 3.16 -25.02
CA LYS A 11 -9.19 2.36 -23.79
C LYS A 11 -10.65 1.96 -23.49
N PRO A 12 -10.94 0.67 -23.21
CA PRO A 12 -12.29 0.27 -22.85
C PRO A 12 -12.71 1.02 -21.58
N THR A 13 -14.00 1.27 -21.39
CA THR A 13 -14.49 1.68 -20.07
C THR A 13 -14.34 0.54 -19.06
N GLN A 14 -14.42 0.83 -17.76
CA GLN A 14 -14.44 -0.20 -16.72
C GLN A 14 -15.50 -1.27 -17.00
N ASP A 15 -16.75 -0.87 -17.29
CA ASP A 15 -17.82 -1.82 -17.63
C ASP A 15 -17.54 -2.66 -18.88
N GLN A 16 -16.95 -2.06 -19.91
CA GLN A 16 -16.57 -2.80 -21.12
C GLN A 16 -15.47 -3.81 -20.82
N PHE A 17 -14.50 -3.44 -19.99
CA PHE A 17 -13.44 -4.33 -19.57
C PHE A 17 -13.95 -5.46 -18.67
N ALA A 18 -14.85 -5.18 -17.73
CA ALA A 18 -15.46 -6.20 -16.89
C ALA A 18 -16.16 -7.27 -17.73
N ARG A 19 -16.92 -6.87 -18.76
CA ARG A 19 -17.53 -7.80 -19.72
C ARG A 19 -16.49 -8.62 -20.47
N LEU A 20 -15.45 -7.96 -21.01
CA LEU A 20 -14.34 -8.63 -21.70
C LEU A 20 -13.67 -9.68 -20.81
N PHE A 21 -13.47 -9.35 -19.54
CA PHE A 21 -12.87 -10.23 -18.55
C PHE A 21 -13.76 -11.43 -18.23
N ILE A 22 -15.04 -11.19 -17.94
CA ILE A 22 -16.02 -12.25 -17.70
C ILE A 22 -16.09 -13.20 -18.90
N ASP A 23 -16.18 -12.66 -20.12
CA ASP A 23 -16.25 -13.47 -21.35
C ASP A 23 -15.00 -14.35 -21.49
N ALA A 24 -13.81 -13.81 -21.21
CA ALA A 24 -12.57 -14.59 -21.26
C ALA A 24 -12.52 -15.71 -20.20
N VAL A 25 -13.00 -15.43 -18.98
CA VAL A 25 -13.15 -16.43 -17.91
C VAL A 25 -14.14 -17.54 -18.32
N ARG A 26 -15.28 -17.17 -18.92
CA ARG A 26 -16.29 -18.13 -19.42
C ARG A 26 -15.75 -18.99 -20.55
N GLN A 27 -14.99 -18.41 -21.49
CA GLN A 27 -14.38 -19.14 -22.60
C GLN A 27 -13.38 -20.21 -22.12
N ARG A 28 -12.76 -20.02 -20.94
CA ARG A 28 -11.88 -21.00 -20.31
C ARG A 28 -12.61 -22.02 -19.42
N GLY A 29 -13.94 -22.03 -19.43
CA GLY A 29 -14.74 -23.09 -18.82
C GLY A 29 -15.20 -22.82 -17.39
N TYR A 30 -15.04 -21.62 -16.85
CA TYR A 30 -15.60 -21.29 -15.54
C TYR A 30 -17.13 -21.31 -15.58
N THR A 31 -17.75 -22.14 -14.75
CA THR A 31 -19.21 -22.27 -14.65
C THR A 31 -19.81 -21.61 -13.40
N GLY A 32 -18.99 -21.20 -12.43
CA GLY A 32 -19.44 -20.53 -11.20
C GLY A 32 -20.10 -19.17 -11.43
N THR A 33 -20.79 -18.62 -10.43
CA THR A 33 -21.37 -17.28 -10.51
C THR A 33 -20.27 -16.21 -10.58
N LEU A 34 -20.47 -15.22 -11.45
CA LEU A 34 -19.62 -14.02 -11.54
C LEU A 34 -20.54 -12.81 -11.50
N ASP A 35 -20.68 -12.18 -10.33
CA ASP A 35 -21.49 -10.99 -10.16
C ASP A 35 -20.61 -9.73 -10.22
N TYR A 36 -20.84 -8.88 -11.21
CA TYR A 36 -20.05 -7.67 -11.40
C TYR A 36 -20.63 -6.52 -10.57
N LYS A 37 -19.82 -6.02 -9.63
CA LYS A 37 -20.12 -4.82 -8.84
C LYS A 37 -19.43 -3.62 -9.50
N ALA A 38 -20.19 -2.84 -10.25
CA ALA A 38 -19.68 -1.73 -11.07
C ALA A 38 -19.16 -0.57 -10.22
N ASP A 39 -19.83 -0.30 -9.10
CA ASP A 39 -19.45 0.67 -8.07
C ASP A 39 -18.08 0.38 -7.43
N GLU A 40 -17.71 -0.90 -7.34
CA GLU A 40 -16.42 -1.34 -6.75
C GLU A 40 -15.42 -1.88 -7.77
N PHE A 41 -15.80 -1.87 -9.05
CA PHE A 41 -15.07 -2.45 -10.18
C PHE A 41 -14.41 -3.81 -9.86
N ARG A 42 -15.24 -4.78 -9.46
CA ARG A 42 -14.82 -6.14 -9.08
C ARG A 42 -15.85 -7.21 -9.44
N LEU A 43 -15.43 -8.46 -9.45
CA LEU A 43 -16.29 -9.63 -9.62
C LEU A 43 -16.43 -10.37 -8.29
N LEU A 44 -17.65 -10.67 -7.85
CA LEU A 44 -17.90 -11.64 -6.79
C LEU A 44 -17.97 -13.04 -7.42
N HIS A 45 -17.30 -14.02 -6.82
CA HIS A 45 -17.26 -15.40 -7.28
C HIS A 45 -17.19 -16.39 -6.10
N GLY A 46 -17.67 -17.62 -6.29
CA GLY A 46 -17.68 -18.63 -5.23
C GLY A 46 -18.51 -18.23 -3.99
N GLU A 47 -18.19 -18.84 -2.83
CA GLU A 47 -18.82 -18.55 -1.53
C GLU A 47 -18.28 -17.24 -0.91
N GLY A 48 -18.47 -16.11 -1.58
CA GLY A 48 -18.13 -14.78 -1.05
C GLY A 48 -16.74 -14.26 -1.40
N SER A 49 -15.98 -14.95 -2.25
CA SER A 49 -14.71 -14.45 -2.78
C SER A 49 -14.93 -13.33 -3.80
N TYR A 50 -13.92 -12.47 -3.99
CA TYR A 50 -13.97 -11.43 -4.99
C TYR A 50 -12.64 -11.25 -5.74
N PHE A 51 -12.74 -10.80 -6.98
CA PHE A 51 -11.62 -10.49 -7.85
C PHE A 51 -11.67 -9.01 -8.25
N ASN A 52 -10.69 -8.23 -7.81
CA ASN A 52 -10.61 -6.80 -8.13
C ASN A 52 -10.09 -6.60 -9.57
N LEU A 53 -10.84 -5.85 -10.39
CA LEU A 53 -10.54 -5.69 -11.81
C LEU A 53 -9.58 -4.53 -12.12
N HIS A 54 -9.29 -3.64 -11.16
CA HIS A 54 -8.43 -2.47 -11.38
C HIS A 54 -7.06 -2.85 -11.94
N ASN A 55 -6.42 -3.87 -11.37
CA ASN A 55 -5.09 -4.32 -11.79
C ASN A 55 -5.11 -4.91 -13.21
N ALA A 56 -6.09 -5.77 -13.49
CA ALA A 56 -6.25 -6.37 -14.80
C ALA A 56 -6.55 -5.30 -15.87
N TYR A 57 -7.36 -4.31 -15.51
CA TYR A 57 -7.72 -3.18 -16.36
C TYR A 57 -6.54 -2.27 -16.66
N ASN A 58 -5.78 -1.87 -15.65
CA ASN A 58 -4.61 -1.01 -15.81
C ASN A 58 -3.56 -1.71 -16.67
N ALA A 59 -3.22 -2.97 -16.36
CA ALA A 59 -2.30 -3.77 -17.16
C ALA A 59 -2.76 -3.91 -18.62
N TYR A 60 -4.06 -4.14 -18.85
CA TYR A 60 -4.63 -4.20 -20.20
C TYR A 60 -4.56 -2.85 -20.93
N CYS A 61 -4.78 -1.74 -20.23
CA CYS A 61 -4.76 -0.40 -20.81
C CYS A 61 -3.35 0.09 -21.15
N GLU A 62 -2.36 -0.29 -20.34
CA GLU A 62 -0.95 0.07 -20.49
C GLU A 62 -0.21 -0.83 -21.49
N ALA A 63 -0.66 -2.07 -21.65
CA ALA A 63 -0.09 -2.99 -22.63
C ALA A 63 -0.24 -2.47 -24.08
N ARG A 64 0.83 -2.66 -24.87
CA ARG A 64 0.82 -2.42 -26.33
C ARG A 64 -0.25 -3.29 -26.97
N SER A 65 -0.84 -2.86 -28.09
CA SER A 65 -2.01 -3.52 -28.71
C SER A 65 -1.86 -5.04 -28.91
N GLY A 66 -0.66 -5.53 -29.27
CA GLY A 66 -0.36 -6.96 -29.42
C GLY A 66 -0.18 -7.75 -28.11
N GLN A 67 0.02 -7.08 -26.97
CA GLN A 67 0.26 -7.69 -25.66
C GLN A 67 -0.99 -7.71 -24.76
N ARG A 68 -2.03 -6.93 -25.10
CA ARG A 68 -3.27 -6.81 -24.32
C ARG A 68 -3.95 -8.15 -24.06
N HIS A 69 -3.96 -9.03 -25.06
CA HIS A 69 -4.54 -10.37 -24.90
C HIS A 69 -3.75 -11.19 -23.87
N GLY A 70 -2.42 -11.17 -23.93
CA GLY A 70 -1.57 -11.84 -22.93
C GLY A 70 -1.79 -11.30 -21.53
N ALA A 71 -1.84 -9.97 -21.37
CA ALA A 71 -2.13 -9.32 -20.10
C ALA A 71 -3.49 -9.78 -19.54
N LEU A 72 -4.55 -9.80 -20.36
CA LEU A 72 -5.87 -10.29 -19.94
C LEU A 72 -5.82 -11.76 -19.51
N GLN A 73 -5.20 -12.63 -20.31
CA GLN A 73 -5.17 -14.07 -20.06
C GLN A 73 -4.44 -14.46 -18.78
N GLY A 74 -3.43 -13.69 -18.35
CA GLY A 74 -2.76 -13.89 -17.07
C GLY A 74 -3.72 -13.77 -15.89
N TYR A 75 -4.47 -12.66 -15.82
CA TYR A 75 -5.45 -12.44 -14.74
C TYR A 75 -6.64 -13.40 -14.80
N VAL A 76 -7.08 -13.78 -16.01
CA VAL A 76 -8.12 -14.81 -16.18
C VAL A 76 -7.64 -16.14 -15.59
N SER A 77 -6.39 -16.53 -15.83
CA SER A 77 -5.79 -17.72 -15.22
C SER A 77 -5.83 -17.67 -13.69
N THR A 78 -5.51 -16.50 -13.11
CA THR A 78 -5.55 -16.29 -11.66
C THR A 78 -6.94 -16.51 -11.07
N LEU A 79 -8.00 -16.00 -11.71
CA LEU A 79 -9.37 -16.24 -11.22
C LEU A 79 -9.73 -17.73 -11.28
N LEU A 80 -9.41 -18.40 -12.38
CA LEU A 80 -9.76 -19.82 -12.59
C LEU A 80 -9.07 -20.77 -11.62
N THR A 81 -7.86 -20.45 -11.21
CA THR A 81 -7.05 -21.29 -10.31
C THR A 81 -7.32 -21.03 -8.84
N SER A 82 -8.02 -19.94 -8.50
CA SER A 82 -8.26 -19.51 -7.11
C SER A 82 -8.95 -20.54 -6.22
N ASP A 83 -9.90 -21.34 -6.75
CA ASP A 83 -10.61 -22.39 -5.99
C ASP A 83 -9.91 -23.77 -6.05
N GLN A 84 -9.06 -24.03 -7.05
CA GLN A 84 -8.47 -25.35 -7.30
C GLN A 84 -7.08 -25.56 -6.68
N ALA A 85 -6.49 -24.51 -6.09
CA ALA A 85 -5.07 -24.49 -5.72
C ALA A 85 -4.77 -24.76 -4.24
N ARG A 86 -5.77 -24.98 -3.36
CA ARG A 86 -5.51 -25.24 -1.93
C ARG A 86 -4.82 -26.62 -1.77
N PRO A 87 -3.58 -26.68 -1.25
CA PRO A 87 -2.90 -27.95 -1.03
C PRO A 87 -3.69 -28.82 -0.06
N ALA A 88 -3.87 -30.11 -0.38
CA ALA A 88 -4.66 -31.02 0.44
C ALA A 88 -3.91 -31.50 1.70
N SER A 89 -2.60 -31.27 1.75
CA SER A 89 -1.76 -31.66 2.88
C SER A 89 -0.59 -30.70 3.08
N LEU A 90 0.02 -30.75 4.27
CA LEU A 90 1.27 -30.04 4.53
C LEU A 90 2.38 -30.47 3.57
N ALA A 91 2.45 -31.75 3.17
CA ALA A 91 3.49 -32.23 2.26
C ALA A 91 3.44 -31.52 0.90
N GLU A 92 2.23 -31.21 0.41
CA GLU A 92 2.01 -30.45 -0.82
C GLU A 92 2.22 -28.94 -0.63
N ALA A 93 1.80 -28.39 0.52
CA ALA A 93 1.94 -26.97 0.81
C ALA A 93 3.39 -26.55 1.06
N ARG A 94 4.16 -27.38 1.76
CA ARG A 94 5.51 -27.07 2.24
C ARG A 94 6.46 -26.51 1.18
N PRO A 95 6.61 -27.10 -0.03
CA PRO A 95 7.49 -26.55 -1.07
C PRO A 95 6.97 -25.25 -1.72
N LEU A 96 5.65 -25.00 -1.63
CA LEU A 96 5.01 -23.81 -2.21
C LEU A 96 5.06 -22.60 -1.29
N LEU A 97 5.31 -22.80 0.01
CA LEU A 97 5.36 -21.69 0.96
C LEU A 97 6.45 -20.69 0.59
N ARG A 98 6.07 -19.42 0.49
CA ARG A 98 6.97 -18.27 0.31
C ARG A 98 6.58 -17.14 1.25
N PRO A 99 7.55 -16.38 1.77
CA PRO A 99 7.25 -15.21 2.58
C PRO A 99 6.99 -14.04 1.63
N VAL A 100 6.08 -13.17 2.01
CA VAL A 100 5.76 -11.97 1.23
C VAL A 100 5.74 -10.75 2.13
N ILE A 101 6.37 -9.67 1.68
CA ILE A 101 6.25 -8.35 2.30
C ILE A 101 5.13 -7.57 1.60
N ARG A 102 4.26 -6.92 2.37
CA ARG A 102 3.18 -6.04 1.88
C ARG A 102 3.13 -4.75 2.69
N ALA A 103 2.65 -3.69 2.05
CA ALA A 103 2.29 -2.47 2.77
C ALA A 103 1.20 -2.79 3.80
N ARG A 104 1.29 -2.19 4.99
CA ARG A 104 0.31 -2.38 6.06
C ARG A 104 -1.08 -1.88 5.68
N ALA A 105 -1.17 -0.84 4.85
CA ALA A 105 -2.44 -0.31 4.32
C ALA A 105 -3.23 -1.35 3.51
N MET A 106 -2.55 -2.31 2.87
CA MET A 106 -3.23 -3.40 2.17
C MET A 106 -4.02 -4.31 3.12
N ILE A 107 -3.52 -4.54 4.34
CA ILE A 107 -4.24 -5.33 5.36
C ILE A 107 -5.45 -4.56 5.87
N GLU A 108 -5.31 -3.24 6.06
CA GLU A 108 -6.45 -2.41 6.44
C GLU A 108 -7.54 -2.40 5.37
N ALA A 109 -7.16 -2.30 4.08
CA ALA A 109 -8.13 -2.36 3.00
C ALA A 109 -8.93 -3.68 3.00
N ILE A 110 -8.28 -4.81 3.31
CA ILE A 110 -8.95 -6.10 3.47
C ILE A 110 -9.88 -6.08 4.69
N ARG A 111 -9.42 -5.56 5.83
CA ARG A 111 -10.24 -5.43 7.05
C ARG A 111 -11.49 -4.58 6.81
N MET A 112 -11.34 -3.42 6.17
CA MET A 112 -12.46 -2.52 5.85
C MET A 112 -13.46 -3.18 4.90
N HIS A 113 -12.97 -4.01 3.98
CA HIS A 113 -13.85 -4.80 3.14
C HIS A 113 -14.69 -5.79 3.97
N HIS A 114 -14.08 -6.56 4.87
CA HIS A 114 -14.80 -7.45 5.80
C HIS A 114 -15.82 -6.70 6.66
N LEU A 115 -15.42 -5.57 7.25
CA LEU A 115 -16.30 -4.75 8.09
C LEU A 115 -17.57 -4.30 7.34
N ARG A 116 -17.45 -4.05 6.03
CA ARG A 116 -18.55 -3.65 5.17
C ARG A 116 -19.43 -4.82 4.73
N THR A 117 -18.85 -5.97 4.39
CA THR A 117 -19.62 -7.14 3.93
C THR A 117 -20.30 -7.88 5.06
N ASP A 118 -19.59 -8.06 6.17
CA ASP A 118 -20.01 -8.93 7.28
C ASP A 118 -20.60 -8.11 8.44
N GLY A 119 -20.56 -6.76 8.33
CA GLY A 119 -21.03 -5.82 9.33
C GLY A 119 -20.13 -5.69 10.56
N ASN A 120 -19.10 -6.54 10.67
CA ASN A 120 -18.12 -6.55 11.76
C ASN A 120 -16.77 -7.11 11.23
N ASP A 121 -15.72 -6.99 12.03
CA ASP A 121 -14.37 -7.50 11.74
C ASP A 121 -13.89 -8.48 12.83
N THR A 122 -14.82 -9.13 13.55
CA THR A 122 -14.46 -9.98 14.70
C THR A 122 -13.66 -11.20 14.29
N ASP A 123 -13.92 -11.72 13.10
CA ASP A 123 -13.25 -12.92 12.57
C ASP A 123 -12.03 -12.55 11.70
N PHE A 124 -11.80 -11.25 11.46
CA PHE A 124 -10.62 -10.78 10.76
C PHE A 124 -9.40 -10.82 11.70
N ARG A 125 -8.67 -11.92 11.63
CA ARG A 125 -7.47 -12.19 12.44
C ARG A 125 -6.30 -12.56 11.52
N PRO A 126 -5.71 -11.57 10.82
CA PRO A 126 -4.64 -11.86 9.89
C PRO A 126 -3.42 -12.39 10.64
N ALA A 127 -2.79 -13.43 10.11
CA ALA A 127 -1.54 -13.95 10.64
C ALA A 127 -0.39 -13.23 9.93
N LEU A 128 0.26 -12.31 10.64
CA LEU A 128 1.30 -11.46 10.11
C LEU A 128 2.39 -11.20 11.15
N ARG A 129 3.56 -10.79 10.66
CA ARG A 129 4.64 -10.22 11.48
C ARG A 129 4.94 -8.80 11.01
N PRO A 130 5.09 -7.80 11.90
CA PRO A 130 5.53 -6.46 11.50
C PRO A 130 6.89 -6.49 10.78
N PHE A 131 7.04 -5.64 9.78
CA PHE A 131 8.32 -5.33 9.12
C PHE A 131 8.48 -3.82 9.12
N GLY A 132 9.17 -3.29 10.14
CA GLY A 132 9.07 -1.86 10.45
C GLY A 132 7.65 -1.44 10.83
N ASP A 133 7.32 -0.16 10.63
CA ASP A 133 6.01 0.38 11.05
C ASP A 133 4.93 0.33 9.95
N ASP A 134 5.37 0.30 8.69
CA ASP A 134 4.54 0.51 7.50
C ASP A 134 4.42 -0.73 6.60
N CYS A 135 5.15 -1.81 6.90
CA CYS A 135 5.08 -3.08 6.19
C CYS A 135 4.79 -4.25 7.12
N VAL A 136 4.34 -5.35 6.53
CA VAL A 136 4.09 -6.63 7.21
C VAL A 136 4.60 -7.80 6.39
N VAL A 137 5.01 -8.85 7.06
CA VAL A 137 5.34 -10.16 6.49
C VAL A 137 4.12 -11.07 6.62
N LEU A 138 3.75 -11.71 5.51
CA LEU A 138 2.76 -12.78 5.45
C LEU A 138 3.33 -14.02 4.78
N LEU A 139 2.52 -15.07 4.75
CA LEU A 139 2.77 -16.27 3.96
C LEU A 139 2.06 -16.17 2.61
N ALA A 140 2.60 -16.84 1.61
CA ALA A 140 1.95 -17.09 0.34
C ALA A 140 2.22 -18.52 -0.12
N LEU A 141 1.34 -19.03 -0.99
CA LEU A 141 1.56 -20.23 -1.78
C LEU A 141 1.93 -19.82 -3.20
N ASP A 142 3.10 -20.26 -3.62
CA ASP A 142 3.70 -20.00 -4.92
C ASP A 142 3.35 -21.11 -5.90
N HIS A 143 2.23 -20.96 -6.60
CA HIS A 143 1.83 -21.86 -7.66
C HIS A 143 2.47 -21.45 -8.99
N PRO A 144 2.65 -22.37 -9.96
CA PRO A 144 3.28 -22.06 -11.24
C PRO A 144 2.69 -20.85 -11.99
N GLU A 145 1.39 -20.60 -11.83
CA GLU A 145 0.65 -19.55 -12.55
C GLU A 145 0.11 -18.45 -11.61
N SER A 146 0.30 -18.55 -10.29
CA SER A 146 -0.27 -17.60 -9.35
C SER A 146 0.40 -17.61 -7.98
N ILE A 147 0.36 -16.47 -7.29
CA ILE A 147 0.81 -16.32 -5.91
C ILE A 147 -0.42 -16.04 -5.04
N ALA A 148 -0.79 -16.99 -4.19
CA ALA A 148 -1.92 -16.86 -3.27
C ALA A 148 -1.43 -16.41 -1.90
N THR A 149 -1.75 -15.19 -1.47
CA THR A 149 -1.39 -14.70 -0.13
C THR A 149 -2.31 -15.32 0.93
N LEU A 150 -1.72 -15.89 1.98
CA LEU A 150 -2.42 -16.50 3.10
C LEU A 150 -2.64 -15.46 4.20
N THR A 151 -3.58 -14.54 4.02
CA THR A 151 -3.85 -13.44 4.97
C THR A 151 -4.15 -13.94 6.38
N ASN A 152 -4.91 -15.04 6.50
CA ASN A 152 -5.26 -15.65 7.79
C ASN A 152 -4.21 -16.67 8.29
N GLY A 153 -3.07 -16.79 7.60
CA GLY A 153 -2.00 -17.71 7.97
C GLY A 153 -2.13 -19.11 7.37
N PRO A 154 -1.31 -20.06 7.85
CA PRO A 154 -1.33 -21.42 7.35
C PRO A 154 -2.66 -22.11 7.65
N ASP A 155 -2.99 -23.11 6.84
CA ASP A 155 -4.14 -23.96 7.11
C ASP A 155 -4.01 -24.64 8.49
N ALA A 156 -5.09 -24.62 9.28
CA ALA A 156 -5.11 -25.25 10.60
C ALA A 156 -4.81 -26.76 10.50
N ASP A 157 -5.24 -27.41 9.42
CA ASP A 157 -5.04 -28.84 9.18
C ASP A 157 -3.56 -29.21 8.93
N TRP A 158 -2.71 -28.23 8.60
CA TRP A 158 -1.28 -28.46 8.47
C TRP A 158 -0.58 -28.63 9.82
N GLY A 159 -1.23 -28.25 10.93
CA GLY A 159 -0.68 -28.38 12.27
C GLY A 159 0.58 -27.55 12.52
N LEU A 160 0.79 -26.49 11.74
CA LEU A 160 1.91 -25.55 11.88
C LEU A 160 1.44 -24.21 12.41
N SER A 161 2.25 -23.60 13.27
CA SER A 161 2.06 -22.19 13.61
C SER A 161 2.54 -21.29 12.47
N PHE A 162 2.06 -20.04 12.45
CA PHE A 162 2.54 -19.01 11.52
C PHE A 162 4.07 -18.91 11.53
N GLU A 163 4.69 -18.91 12.71
CA GLU A 163 6.14 -18.81 12.90
C GLU A 163 6.89 -20.01 12.29
N GLN A 164 6.37 -21.23 12.45
CA GLN A 164 6.95 -22.43 11.85
C GLN A 164 6.82 -22.42 10.31
N SER A 165 5.66 -22.01 9.80
CA SER A 165 5.44 -21.86 8.35
C SER A 165 6.31 -20.74 7.76
N LEU A 166 6.53 -19.65 8.49
CA LEU A 166 7.38 -18.55 8.04
C LEU A 166 8.85 -18.95 7.97
N ALA A 167 9.34 -19.74 8.93
CA ALA A 167 10.69 -20.30 8.86
C ALA A 167 10.87 -21.16 7.59
N ILE A 168 9.93 -22.08 7.31
CA ILE A 168 9.94 -22.89 6.09
C ILE A 168 9.91 -22.01 4.84
N ALA A 169 9.07 -20.98 4.84
CA ALA A 169 8.95 -20.08 3.71
C ALA A 169 10.26 -19.33 3.44
N ILE A 170 10.92 -18.81 4.49
CA ILE A 170 12.23 -18.15 4.40
C ILE A 170 13.31 -19.11 3.88
N ASP A 171 13.31 -20.37 4.33
CA ASP A 171 14.23 -21.39 3.82
C ASP A 171 13.98 -21.66 2.33
N ASN A 172 12.73 -21.81 1.91
CA ASN A 172 12.41 -22.00 0.49
C ASN A 172 12.81 -20.80 -0.38
N LEU A 173 12.73 -19.57 0.15
CA LEU A 173 13.16 -18.36 -0.57
C LEU A 173 14.68 -18.33 -0.77
N ARG A 174 15.44 -18.88 0.18
CA ARG A 174 16.91 -18.92 0.20
C ARG A 174 17.50 -19.84 -0.87
N ASP A 175 16.73 -20.80 -1.38
CA ASP A 175 17.20 -21.74 -2.41
C ASP A 175 17.46 -21.07 -3.77
N SER A 176 17.02 -19.83 -3.98
CA SER A 176 17.36 -19.04 -5.17
C SER A 176 18.76 -18.43 -5.08
N ALA A 177 19.53 -18.49 -6.16
CA ALA A 177 20.82 -17.82 -6.26
C ALA A 177 20.69 -16.28 -6.10
N ASP A 178 21.70 -15.65 -5.52
CA ASP A 178 21.78 -14.18 -5.44
C ASP A 178 21.82 -13.59 -6.86
N HIS A 179 20.96 -12.60 -7.16
CA HIS A 179 20.89 -11.95 -8.47
C HIS A 179 20.65 -10.45 -8.36
N PHE A 180 21.64 -9.75 -7.79
CA PHE A 180 21.70 -8.29 -7.80
C PHE A 180 22.47 -7.78 -9.01
N VAL A 181 21.96 -6.72 -9.62
CA VAL A 181 22.63 -5.99 -10.71
C VAL A 181 22.80 -4.53 -10.34
N GLU A 182 23.91 -3.91 -10.73
CA GLU A 182 24.09 -2.48 -10.54
C GLU A 182 23.15 -1.73 -11.51
N VAL A 183 22.12 -1.06 -10.95
CA VAL A 183 21.11 -0.32 -11.72
C VAL A 183 21.48 1.15 -11.88
N ALA A 184 22.36 1.64 -11.02
CA ALA A 184 23.01 2.95 -11.10
C ALA A 184 24.30 2.94 -10.26
N PRO A 185 25.24 3.88 -10.47
CA PRO A 185 26.47 3.92 -9.68
C PRO A 185 26.21 3.88 -8.17
N GLY A 186 26.69 2.82 -7.51
CA GLY A 186 26.52 2.62 -6.06
C GLY A 186 25.13 2.13 -5.62
N VAL A 187 24.26 1.74 -6.56
CA VAL A 187 22.92 1.20 -6.29
C VAL A 187 22.71 -0.12 -7.03
N HIS A 188 22.40 -1.16 -6.27
CA HIS A 188 22.07 -2.47 -6.78
C HIS A 188 20.55 -2.69 -6.72
N GLY A 189 20.00 -3.34 -7.74
CA GLY A 189 18.60 -3.77 -7.80
C GLY A 189 18.49 -5.27 -7.94
N GLY A 190 17.43 -5.85 -7.38
CA GLY A 190 17.04 -7.22 -7.65
C GLY A 190 16.68 -7.45 -9.12
N ALA A 191 17.11 -8.57 -9.68
CA ALA A 191 16.83 -8.99 -11.05
C ALA A 191 16.37 -10.45 -11.12
N TRP A 192 15.67 -10.95 -10.09
CA TRP A 192 15.20 -12.34 -10.05
C TRP A 192 14.04 -12.61 -10.99
N GLU A 193 13.21 -11.60 -11.26
CA GLU A 193 12.01 -11.71 -12.10
C GLU A 193 11.02 -12.80 -11.64
N ASP A 194 11.02 -13.12 -10.35
CA ASP A 194 10.19 -14.17 -9.75
C ASP A 194 9.08 -13.62 -8.83
N GLY A 195 9.01 -12.30 -8.64
CA GLY A 195 7.99 -11.64 -7.83
C GLY A 195 8.25 -11.68 -6.32
N TYR A 196 9.46 -12.07 -5.91
CA TYR A 196 9.90 -12.13 -4.51
C TYR A 196 11.11 -11.23 -4.20
N ASP A 197 11.43 -10.27 -5.07
CA ASP A 197 12.52 -9.30 -4.90
C ASP A 197 12.52 -8.68 -3.50
N ILE A 198 11.43 -8.05 -3.07
CA ILE A 198 11.38 -7.43 -1.74
C ILE A 198 11.31 -8.46 -0.61
N SER A 199 10.81 -9.68 -0.85
CA SER A 199 10.81 -10.73 0.17
C SER A 199 12.23 -11.12 0.58
N ARG A 200 13.21 -10.92 -0.31
CA ARG A 200 14.64 -11.14 0.00
C ARG A 200 15.21 -10.12 0.97
N ALA A 201 14.46 -9.05 1.29
CA ALA A 201 14.77 -8.22 2.45
C ALA A 201 14.71 -9.01 3.77
N LEU A 202 14.10 -10.20 3.82
CA LEU A 202 14.11 -11.13 4.97
C LEU A 202 15.38 -11.99 5.07
N LEU A 203 16.31 -11.85 4.12
CA LEU A 203 17.56 -12.60 4.05
C LEU A 203 18.74 -11.66 4.35
N PRO A 204 19.01 -11.31 5.62
CA PRO A 204 20.07 -10.34 5.97
C PRO A 204 21.44 -10.75 5.43
N ASP A 205 21.77 -12.03 5.46
CA ASP A 205 23.03 -12.55 4.94
C ASP A 205 23.16 -12.37 3.42
N MET A 206 22.05 -12.32 2.67
CA MET A 206 22.05 -12.01 1.23
C MET A 206 22.32 -10.53 0.99
N LEU A 207 21.70 -9.64 1.78
CA LEU A 207 21.94 -8.20 1.69
C LEU A 207 23.40 -7.83 2.03
N GLU A 208 23.98 -8.48 3.05
CA GLU A 208 25.37 -8.28 3.46
C GLU A 208 26.40 -8.72 2.39
N ARG A 209 25.98 -9.54 1.41
CA ARG A 209 26.84 -9.94 0.27
C ARG A 209 26.83 -8.93 -0.88
N VAL A 210 25.94 -7.94 -0.86
CA VAL A 210 25.89 -6.92 -1.91
C VAL A 210 27.12 -6.01 -1.80
N ALA A 211 27.82 -5.80 -2.91
CA ALA A 211 29.05 -5.02 -2.96
C ALA A 211 28.78 -3.50 -2.87
N VAL A 212 28.45 -3.02 -1.67
CA VAL A 212 28.19 -1.61 -1.36
C VAL A 212 29.28 -1.01 -0.46
N ARG A 213 29.32 0.33 -0.37
CA ARG A 213 30.26 1.03 0.51
C ARG A 213 29.67 1.18 1.91
N GLY A 214 30.26 0.47 2.88
CA GLY A 214 29.77 0.46 4.26
C GLY A 214 28.77 -0.67 4.48
N ARG A 215 27.74 -0.44 5.31
CA ARG A 215 26.67 -1.42 5.57
C ARG A 215 25.52 -1.28 4.56
N PRO A 216 24.83 -2.37 4.22
CA PRO A 216 23.66 -2.31 3.34
C PRO A 216 22.54 -1.46 3.92
N VAL A 217 22.05 -0.53 3.10
CA VAL A 217 20.80 0.20 3.28
C VAL A 217 19.92 -0.17 2.09
N PHE A 218 18.67 -0.55 2.35
CA PHE A 218 17.77 -1.03 1.31
C PHE A 218 16.44 -0.29 1.31
N MET A 219 15.78 -0.30 0.14
CA MET A 219 14.43 0.21 -0.06
C MET A 219 13.58 -0.81 -0.79
N MET A 220 12.29 -0.80 -0.48
CA MET A 220 11.26 -1.61 -1.12
C MET A 220 10.19 -0.66 -1.70
N PRO A 221 10.52 0.15 -2.72
CA PRO A 221 9.60 1.15 -3.24
C PRO A 221 8.33 0.52 -3.81
N THR A 222 8.47 -0.62 -4.49
CA THR A 222 7.35 -1.36 -5.08
C THR A 222 7.46 -2.85 -4.76
N ARG A 223 6.37 -3.60 -4.93
CA ARG A 223 6.31 -5.05 -4.65
C ARG A 223 7.44 -5.86 -5.31
N ASP A 224 7.89 -5.43 -6.48
CA ASP A 224 8.77 -6.22 -7.35
C ASP A 224 10.18 -5.61 -7.47
N LEU A 225 10.53 -4.66 -6.59
CA LEU A 225 11.84 -4.02 -6.63
C LEU A 225 12.45 -3.87 -5.24
N LEU A 226 13.55 -4.59 -5.03
CA LEU A 226 14.46 -4.38 -3.91
C LEU A 226 15.67 -3.59 -4.39
N LEU A 227 15.91 -2.42 -3.80
CA LEU A 227 17.10 -1.59 -4.04
C LEU A 227 18.03 -1.66 -2.84
N VAL A 228 19.34 -1.70 -3.07
CA VAL A 228 20.37 -1.73 -2.03
C VAL A 228 21.50 -0.76 -2.38
N SER A 229 21.88 0.08 -1.42
CA SER A 229 23.07 0.94 -1.47
C SER A 229 23.82 0.87 -0.13
N GLY A 230 24.88 1.65 0.03
CA GLY A 230 25.73 1.64 1.21
C GLY A 230 25.50 2.84 2.12
N ASP A 231 25.54 2.66 3.44
CA ASP A 231 25.43 3.74 4.42
C ASP A 231 26.59 4.76 4.38
N ASN A 232 27.69 4.41 3.71
CA ASN A 232 28.84 5.27 3.43
C ASN A 232 28.89 5.70 1.95
N ASP A 233 27.73 5.70 1.27
CA ASP A 233 27.55 6.14 -0.11
C ASP A 233 26.38 7.12 -0.24
N ASP A 234 26.58 8.35 0.22
CA ASP A 234 25.60 9.42 0.10
C ASP A 234 25.06 9.64 -1.33
N ALA A 235 25.90 9.48 -2.36
CA ALA A 235 25.49 9.63 -3.75
C ALA A 235 24.62 8.46 -4.22
N GLY A 236 24.96 7.24 -3.80
CA GLY A 236 24.17 6.03 -4.01
C GLY A 236 22.83 6.09 -3.28
N LEU A 237 22.80 6.52 -2.01
CA LEU A 237 21.56 6.72 -1.26
C LEU A 237 20.63 7.74 -1.93
N LEU A 238 21.17 8.85 -2.41
CA LEU A 238 20.40 9.83 -3.18
C LEU A 238 19.84 9.20 -4.47
N LYS A 239 20.67 8.48 -5.22
CA LYS A 239 20.24 7.82 -6.46
C LYS A 239 19.18 6.75 -6.21
N MET A 240 19.29 5.98 -5.13
CA MET A 240 18.30 4.99 -4.69
C MET A 240 16.95 5.64 -4.39
N MET A 241 16.94 6.81 -3.74
CA MET A 241 15.73 7.59 -3.49
C MET A 241 15.11 8.15 -4.79
N GLU A 242 15.92 8.70 -5.69
CA GLU A 242 15.46 9.19 -6.99
C GLU A 242 14.84 8.07 -7.84
N LEU A 243 15.47 6.89 -7.88
CA LEU A 243 14.93 5.71 -8.56
C LEU A 243 13.59 5.28 -7.94
N SER A 244 13.51 5.27 -6.60
CA SER A 244 12.29 4.93 -5.87
C SER A 244 11.12 5.83 -6.29
N GLN A 245 11.32 7.15 -6.35
CA GLN A 245 10.28 8.09 -6.80
C GLN A 245 9.83 7.85 -8.24
N GLN A 246 10.72 7.42 -9.13
CA GLN A 246 10.39 7.15 -10.54
C GLN A 246 9.52 5.90 -10.70
N VAL A 247 9.78 4.86 -9.91
CA VAL A 247 9.10 3.56 -10.09
C VAL A 247 7.76 3.48 -9.36
N VAL A 248 7.55 4.21 -8.27
CA VAL A 248 6.31 4.08 -7.46
C VAL A 248 5.05 4.42 -8.24
N ALA A 249 5.11 5.39 -9.17
CA ALA A 249 3.95 5.80 -9.98
C ALA A 249 3.47 4.70 -10.94
N HIS A 250 4.30 3.70 -11.23
CA HIS A 250 4.03 2.64 -12.19
C HIS A 250 4.06 1.23 -11.57
N GLY A 251 4.39 1.13 -10.29
CA GLY A 251 4.42 -0.14 -9.56
C GLY A 251 3.28 -0.28 -8.56
N ARG A 252 3.37 -1.32 -7.73
CA ARG A 252 2.54 -1.46 -6.52
C ARG A 252 3.34 -0.92 -5.35
N PRO A 253 3.07 0.30 -4.84
CA PRO A 253 3.86 0.90 -3.79
C PRO A 253 3.88 0.03 -2.54
N VAL A 254 5.02 -0.02 -1.85
CA VAL A 254 5.17 -0.78 -0.61
C VAL A 254 5.65 0.11 0.53
N SER A 255 6.81 0.74 0.39
CA SER A 255 7.34 1.64 1.41
C SER A 255 8.08 2.84 0.82
N PRO A 256 7.95 4.03 1.41
CA PRO A 256 8.76 5.18 1.04
C PRO A 256 10.12 5.21 1.77
N TYR A 257 10.38 4.30 2.72
CA TYR A 257 11.49 4.43 3.67
C TYR A 257 12.71 3.59 3.29
N MET A 258 13.87 4.05 3.78
CA MET A 258 15.10 3.28 3.82
C MET A 258 15.17 2.42 5.09
N TYR A 259 15.73 1.23 4.96
CA TYR A 259 15.90 0.28 6.05
C TYR A 259 17.33 -0.25 6.10
N HIS A 260 17.74 -0.73 7.28
CA HIS A 260 18.96 -1.51 7.46
C HIS A 260 18.72 -2.59 8.52
N TYR A 261 19.64 -3.56 8.59
CA TYR A 261 19.65 -4.53 9.69
C TYR A 261 20.47 -3.97 10.87
N GLY A 262 19.80 -3.66 11.96
CA GLY A 262 20.37 -3.26 13.24
C GLY A 262 20.52 -4.43 14.21
N GLU A 263 20.73 -4.13 15.50
CA GLU A 263 20.89 -5.16 16.53
C GLU A 263 19.60 -5.93 16.82
N THR A 264 18.45 -5.28 16.61
CA THR A 264 17.14 -5.83 16.94
C THR A 264 16.39 -6.42 15.74
N GLY A 265 17.02 -6.43 14.56
CA GLY A 265 16.43 -6.84 13.29
C GLY A 265 16.36 -5.69 12.30
N VAL A 266 15.27 -5.58 11.55
CA VAL A 266 15.09 -4.51 10.56
C VAL A 266 14.71 -3.20 11.24
N GLU A 267 15.46 -2.15 10.96
CA GLU A 267 15.28 -0.81 11.53
C GLU A 267 15.23 0.25 10.42
N ARG A 268 14.56 1.39 10.67
CA ARG A 268 14.58 2.52 9.73
C ARG A 268 15.97 3.12 9.66
N TYR A 269 16.48 3.30 8.44
CA TYR A 269 17.67 4.10 8.22
C TYR A 269 17.28 5.58 8.09
N LEU A 270 17.88 6.43 8.92
CA LEU A 270 17.67 7.87 8.88
C LEU A 270 18.79 8.52 8.04
N PRO A 271 18.49 9.01 6.82
CA PRO A 271 19.50 9.65 6.00
C PRO A 271 19.96 10.96 6.66
N ARG A 272 21.25 11.29 6.47
CA ARG A 272 21.87 12.50 7.05
C ARG A 272 21.78 13.70 6.12
N GLN A 273 21.66 13.46 4.81
CA GLN A 273 21.61 14.53 3.83
C GLN A 273 20.21 15.12 3.73
N GLU A 274 20.11 16.44 3.88
CA GLU A 274 18.87 17.20 3.82
C GLU A 274 18.06 16.92 2.54
N ARG A 275 18.73 16.87 1.38
CA ARG A 275 18.07 16.54 0.10
C ARG A 275 17.39 15.17 0.13
N ILE A 276 18.02 14.15 0.72
CA ILE A 276 17.45 12.81 0.81
C ILE A 276 16.26 12.80 1.78
N ILE A 277 16.38 13.51 2.91
CA ILE A 277 15.29 13.67 3.89
C ILE A 277 14.06 14.27 3.22
N HIS A 278 14.22 15.34 2.44
CA HIS A 278 13.12 16.00 1.74
C HIS A 278 12.48 15.11 0.67
N LEU A 279 13.27 14.40 -0.14
CA LEU A 279 12.76 13.47 -1.15
C LEU A 279 11.99 12.30 -0.53
N GLN A 280 12.50 11.75 0.59
CA GLN A 280 11.83 10.67 1.33
C GLN A 280 10.52 11.16 1.95
N ALA A 281 10.51 12.36 2.55
CA ALA A 281 9.30 12.95 3.11
C ALA A 281 8.24 13.18 2.03
N HIS A 282 8.62 13.70 0.86
CA HIS A 282 7.73 13.82 -0.28
C HIS A 282 7.15 12.47 -0.72
N LEU A 283 8.01 11.46 -0.89
CA LEU A 283 7.58 10.12 -1.29
C LEU A 283 6.61 9.51 -0.26
N ALA A 284 6.88 9.69 1.03
CA ALA A 284 5.99 9.25 2.10
C ALA A 284 4.62 9.94 2.04
N ARG A 285 4.57 11.24 1.72
CA ARG A 285 3.31 11.97 1.54
C ARG A 285 2.52 11.48 0.34
N VAL A 286 3.19 11.16 -0.77
CA VAL A 286 2.55 10.62 -1.99
C VAL A 286 1.92 9.27 -1.69
N LEU A 287 2.64 8.36 -1.02
CA LEU A 287 2.09 7.06 -0.62
C LEU A 287 0.94 7.21 0.38
N ALA A 288 1.11 8.09 1.39
CA ALA A 288 0.07 8.37 2.38
C ALA A 288 -1.20 8.95 1.74
N GLN A 289 -1.09 9.79 0.71
CA GLN A 289 -2.25 10.30 -0.02
C GLN A 289 -3.08 9.15 -0.60
N GLY A 290 -2.44 8.22 -1.32
CA GLY A 290 -3.13 7.05 -1.88
C GLY A 290 -3.80 6.18 -0.81
N ASP A 291 -3.11 5.94 0.30
CA ASP A 291 -3.64 5.16 1.42
C ASP A 291 -4.84 5.85 2.09
N TYR A 292 -4.75 7.16 2.37
CA TYR A 292 -5.84 7.93 2.97
C TYR A 292 -7.05 8.11 2.03
N ASP A 293 -6.83 8.20 0.72
CA ASP A 293 -7.90 8.29 -0.28
C ASP A 293 -8.69 6.97 -0.31
N ALA A 294 -8.00 5.83 -0.39
CA ALA A 294 -8.64 4.52 -0.34
C ALA A 294 -9.38 4.28 0.99
N GLN A 295 -8.77 4.69 2.10
CA GLN A 295 -9.40 4.61 3.42
C GLN A 295 -10.62 5.51 3.54
N LYS A 296 -10.55 6.75 3.02
CA LYS A 296 -11.68 7.69 3.02
C LYS A 296 -12.85 7.12 2.24
N GLU A 297 -12.60 6.61 1.04
CA GLU A 297 -13.63 6.00 0.21
C GLU A 297 -14.33 4.83 0.93
N ALA A 298 -13.56 3.97 1.61
CA ALA A 298 -14.13 2.86 2.39
C ALA A 298 -14.97 3.35 3.58
N LEU A 299 -14.49 4.35 4.33
CA LEU A 299 -15.17 4.91 5.50
C LEU A 299 -16.44 5.68 5.12
N ASP A 300 -16.39 6.51 4.08
CA ASP A 300 -17.56 7.28 3.61
C ASP A 300 -18.71 6.33 3.25
N ARG A 301 -18.43 5.26 2.49
CA ARG A 301 -19.43 4.24 2.16
C ARG A 301 -19.97 3.54 3.40
N LEU A 302 -19.09 3.13 4.32
CA LEU A 302 -19.49 2.47 5.56
C LEU A 302 -20.39 3.37 6.41
N HIS A 303 -20.06 4.66 6.51
CA HIS A 303 -20.82 5.65 7.25
C HIS A 303 -22.19 5.89 6.62
N GLU A 304 -22.25 6.02 5.30
CA GLU A 304 -23.52 6.16 4.55
C GLU A 304 -24.43 4.94 4.76
N GLU A 305 -23.89 3.72 4.60
CA GLU A 305 -24.61 2.46 4.81
C GLU A 305 -25.17 2.33 6.24
N ARG A 306 -24.48 2.90 7.24
CA ARG A 306 -24.84 2.81 8.68
C ARG A 306 -25.52 4.05 9.24
N GLY A 307 -25.72 5.09 8.44
CA GLY A 307 -26.28 6.37 8.90
C GLY A 307 -25.41 7.08 9.96
N ILE A 308 -24.08 6.93 9.87
CA ILE A 308 -23.13 7.57 10.77
C ILE A 308 -22.78 8.96 10.21
N ASP A 309 -23.13 10.01 10.94
CA ASP A 309 -22.83 11.39 10.54
C ASP A 309 -21.43 11.80 11.04
N VAL A 310 -20.40 11.34 10.35
CA VAL A 310 -19.00 11.70 10.60
C VAL A 310 -18.35 12.08 9.29
N PHE A 311 -17.81 13.30 9.23
CA PHE A 311 -17.06 13.77 8.08
C PHE A 311 -15.66 13.16 8.06
N VAL A 312 -15.37 12.32 7.07
CA VAL A 312 -14.02 11.77 6.88
C VAL A 312 -13.18 12.80 6.15
N ALA A 313 -12.26 13.47 6.85
CA ALA A 313 -11.49 14.55 6.24
C ALA A 313 -10.52 14.03 5.18
N THR A 314 -10.40 14.80 4.09
CA THR A 314 -9.49 14.53 2.98
C THR A 314 -8.04 14.86 3.36
N TYR A 315 -7.11 13.99 2.99
CA TYR A 315 -5.68 14.27 3.02
C TYR A 315 -5.28 14.97 1.72
N ASN A 316 -4.99 16.27 1.77
CA ASN A 316 -4.60 17.03 0.58
C ASN A 316 -3.08 17.13 0.52
N LEU A 317 -2.47 16.76 -0.60
CA LEU A 317 -1.06 16.98 -0.86
C LEU A 317 -0.87 18.23 -1.72
N PHE A 318 -0.10 19.18 -1.22
CA PHE A 318 0.29 20.39 -1.93
C PHE A 318 1.79 20.37 -2.25
N MET A 319 2.16 20.99 -3.38
CA MET A 319 3.53 21.26 -3.78
C MET A 319 3.69 22.76 -3.99
N GLN A 320 4.71 23.36 -3.38
CA GLN A 320 4.97 24.78 -3.57
C GLN A 320 5.90 24.97 -4.78
N ASN A 321 5.48 25.77 -5.75
CA ASN A 321 6.24 26.04 -6.99
C ASN A 321 6.63 24.77 -7.78
N ASP A 322 5.79 23.72 -7.73
CA ASP A 322 6.06 22.40 -8.32
C ASP A 322 7.37 21.74 -7.83
N ASP A 323 7.90 22.16 -6.68
CA ASP A 323 9.07 21.54 -6.07
C ASP A 323 8.66 20.45 -5.07
N SER A 324 9.15 19.23 -5.29
CA SER A 324 8.95 18.11 -4.37
C SER A 324 9.49 18.38 -2.97
N ALA A 325 10.57 19.17 -2.84
CA ALA A 325 11.23 19.47 -1.58
C ALA A 325 10.40 20.38 -0.65
N THR A 326 9.40 21.07 -1.19
CA THR A 326 8.54 22.00 -0.45
C THR A 326 7.10 21.48 -0.35
N SER A 327 6.90 20.18 -0.59
CA SER A 327 5.59 19.55 -0.46
C SER A 327 5.15 19.43 1.00
N PHE A 328 3.85 19.59 1.23
CA PHE A 328 3.22 19.40 2.54
C PHE A 328 1.80 18.87 2.38
N SER A 329 1.32 18.18 3.40
CA SER A 329 -0.05 17.71 3.50
C SER A 329 -0.91 18.62 4.39
N LEU A 330 -2.19 18.72 4.06
CA LEU A 330 -3.17 19.55 4.76
C LEU A 330 -4.50 18.80 4.93
N ALA A 331 -5.08 18.87 6.12
CA ALA A 331 -6.48 18.52 6.38
C ALA A 331 -7.20 19.66 7.09
N THR A 332 -8.53 19.64 7.02
CA THR A 332 -9.39 20.67 7.58
C THR A 332 -10.21 20.12 8.73
N TRP A 333 -10.21 20.84 9.85
CA TRP A 333 -11.11 20.62 10.97
C TRP A 333 -12.02 21.84 11.11
N THR A 334 -13.32 21.66 10.88
CA THR A 334 -14.31 22.73 10.95
C THR A 334 -15.07 22.70 12.27
N ARG A 335 -15.23 23.86 12.91
CA ARG A 335 -16.02 24.01 14.14
C ARG A 335 -17.46 23.54 13.90
N GLY A 336 -17.92 22.65 14.78
CA GLY A 336 -19.27 22.10 14.73
C GLY A 336 -19.44 20.88 13.82
N VAL A 337 -18.37 20.36 13.21
CA VAL A 337 -18.39 19.16 12.37
C VAL A 337 -17.67 18.02 13.06
N ASP A 338 -18.37 16.92 13.37
CA ASP A 338 -17.74 15.68 13.85
C ASP A 338 -16.88 15.12 12.71
N THR A 339 -15.56 15.05 12.94
CA THR A 339 -14.58 14.83 11.89
C THR A 339 -13.64 13.69 12.25
N SER A 340 -13.41 12.77 11.31
CA SER A 340 -12.31 11.81 11.37
C SER A 340 -11.10 12.38 10.61
N LEU A 341 -10.12 12.90 11.36
CA LEU A 341 -8.96 13.61 10.82
C LEU A 341 -7.82 12.66 10.47
N PRO A 342 -7.22 12.74 9.27
CA PRO A 342 -5.95 12.10 9.00
C PRO A 342 -4.80 12.83 9.70
N LYS A 343 -3.69 12.14 9.93
CA LYS A 343 -2.42 12.77 10.33
C LYS A 343 -1.78 13.45 9.12
N VAL A 344 -1.48 14.75 9.25
CA VAL A 344 -1.00 15.65 8.18
C VAL A 344 0.19 16.48 8.66
N ASP A 345 0.84 17.26 7.78
CA ASP A 345 1.88 18.22 8.16
C ASP A 345 1.25 19.52 8.71
N ARG A 346 0.18 19.99 8.06
CA ARG A 346 -0.55 21.21 8.42
C ARG A 346 -2.01 20.91 8.68
N LEU A 347 -2.60 21.58 9.66
CA LEU A 347 -4.00 21.46 10.03
C LEU A 347 -4.69 22.83 9.87
N ALA A 348 -5.69 22.91 9.00
CA ALA A 348 -6.55 24.09 8.86
C ALA A 348 -7.70 24.02 9.85
N LEU A 349 -7.69 24.91 10.84
CA LEU A 349 -8.74 25.06 11.84
C LEU A 349 -9.72 26.14 11.35
N VAL A 350 -10.95 25.74 11.01
CA VAL A 350 -11.95 26.61 10.40
C VAL A 350 -13.05 26.95 11.41
N ARG A 351 -13.30 28.25 11.57
CA ARG A 351 -14.34 28.84 12.42
C ARG A 351 -15.28 29.65 11.52
N PRO A 352 -16.34 29.03 10.98
CA PRO A 352 -17.28 29.73 10.11
C PRO A 352 -17.84 30.97 10.80
N GLU A 353 -17.96 32.08 10.05
CA GLU A 353 -18.57 33.34 10.49
C GLU A 353 -17.82 34.06 11.64
N ALA A 354 -16.58 33.69 11.92
CA ALA A 354 -15.79 34.32 12.97
C ALA A 354 -15.16 35.65 12.50
N ASN A 355 -15.36 36.71 13.28
CA ASN A 355 -14.93 38.07 12.95
C ASN A 355 -14.07 38.71 14.08
N ASP A 356 -13.27 37.89 14.76
CA ASP A 356 -12.27 38.33 15.74
C ASP A 356 -10.86 38.28 15.14
N ASP A 357 -9.84 38.69 15.90
CA ASP A 357 -8.44 38.75 15.45
C ASP A 357 -7.83 37.37 15.08
N ILE A 358 -8.45 36.26 15.51
CA ILE A 358 -8.01 34.89 15.15
C ILE A 358 -8.51 34.54 13.73
N GLY A 359 -9.55 35.19 13.23
CA GLY A 359 -10.07 35.01 11.86
C GLY A 359 -10.85 33.70 11.62
N GLU A 360 -11.33 33.51 10.39
CA GLU A 360 -12.14 32.35 10.01
C GLU A 360 -11.31 31.07 9.81
N VAL A 361 -10.04 31.19 9.40
CA VAL A 361 -9.16 30.06 9.14
C VAL A 361 -7.80 30.31 9.77
N ARG A 362 -7.33 29.34 10.56
CA ARG A 362 -5.97 29.33 11.11
C ARG A 362 -5.28 28.04 10.72
N VAL A 363 -4.14 28.13 10.03
CA VAL A 363 -3.35 26.96 9.63
C VAL A 363 -2.19 26.78 10.59
N VAL A 364 -2.05 25.60 11.19
CA VAL A 364 -1.06 25.29 12.21
C VAL A 364 -0.28 24.02 11.85
N SER A 365 0.93 23.86 12.38
CA SER A 365 1.68 22.59 12.24
C SER A 365 1.00 21.50 13.05
N TRP A 366 0.77 20.32 12.46
CA TRP A 366 0.22 19.19 13.19
C TRP A 366 1.13 18.77 14.34
N GLU A 367 2.44 18.76 14.13
CA GLU A 367 3.42 18.35 15.14
C GLU A 367 3.30 19.20 16.41
N GLN A 368 3.08 20.50 16.25
CA GLN A 368 2.92 21.45 17.35
C GLN A 368 1.50 21.44 17.93
N ALA A 369 0.49 21.24 17.08
CA ALA A 369 -0.91 21.28 17.50
C ALA A 369 -1.36 20.00 18.20
N ALA A 370 -0.93 18.81 17.74
CA ALA A 370 -1.43 17.54 18.25
C ALA A 370 -1.25 17.36 19.78
N PRO A 371 -0.12 17.74 20.41
CA PRO A 371 0.00 17.67 21.87
C PRO A 371 -0.95 18.60 22.62
N VAL A 372 -1.16 19.82 22.12
CA VAL A 372 -2.06 20.83 22.73
C VAL A 372 -3.52 20.43 22.57
N LEU A 373 -3.85 19.79 21.45
CA LEU A 373 -5.19 19.36 21.06
C LEU A 373 -5.48 17.89 21.42
N ALA A 374 -4.54 17.17 22.05
CA ALA A 374 -4.67 15.75 22.36
C ALA A 374 -5.98 15.38 23.09
N PRO A 375 -6.50 16.17 24.06
CA PRO A 375 -7.79 15.88 24.70
C PRO A 375 -8.99 15.90 23.74
N LEU A 376 -8.83 16.51 22.56
CA LEU A 376 -9.86 16.64 21.52
C LEU A 376 -9.63 15.69 20.33
N LEU A 377 -8.55 14.90 20.35
CA LEU A 377 -8.16 13.99 19.27
C LEU A 377 -8.20 12.54 19.78
N GLU A 378 -9.34 11.87 19.59
CA GLU A 378 -9.48 10.47 19.97
C GLU A 378 -8.93 9.56 18.86
N PRO A 379 -7.92 8.72 19.13
CA PRO A 379 -7.36 7.83 18.12
C PRO A 379 -8.38 6.77 17.70
N GLU A 380 -8.52 6.59 16.39
CA GLU A 380 -9.33 5.52 15.81
C GLU A 380 -8.44 4.30 15.53
N ASP A 381 -8.99 3.10 15.70
CA ASP A 381 -8.28 1.85 15.41
C ASP A 381 -8.30 1.58 13.91
N LEU A 382 -7.53 2.38 13.16
CA LEU A 382 -7.45 2.40 11.70
C LEU A 382 -5.99 2.58 11.23
N TYR A 383 -5.69 2.14 10.01
CA TYR A 383 -4.40 2.41 9.36
C TYR A 383 -4.53 2.89 7.90
N PRO A 384 -3.95 4.04 7.49
CA PRO A 384 -3.19 4.97 8.32
C PRO A 384 -4.04 5.58 9.45
N ALA A 385 -3.36 6.09 10.48
CA ALA A 385 -4.04 6.53 11.69
C ALA A 385 -4.96 7.73 11.43
N ARG A 386 -6.17 7.68 12.01
CA ARG A 386 -7.10 8.80 12.05
C ARG A 386 -7.47 9.14 13.49
N TYR A 387 -7.91 10.37 13.68
CA TYR A 387 -8.33 10.89 14.98
C TYR A 387 -9.73 11.47 14.87
N ARG A 388 -10.67 10.90 15.62
CA ARG A 388 -12.00 11.46 15.75
C ARG A 388 -11.96 12.70 16.64
N THR A 389 -12.54 13.78 16.15
CA THR A 389 -12.55 15.04 16.87
C THR A 389 -13.62 15.03 17.96
N ARG A 390 -13.26 15.51 19.16
CA ARG A 390 -14.17 15.66 20.30
C ARG A 390 -14.43 17.14 20.56
N GLY A 391 -15.20 17.76 19.67
CA GLY A 391 -15.51 19.20 19.71
C GLY A 391 -14.57 20.01 18.82
N PHE A 392 -14.16 21.18 19.29
CA PHE A 392 -13.27 22.09 18.56
C PHE A 392 -12.35 22.83 19.54
N PRO A 393 -11.12 23.22 19.14
CA PRO A 393 -10.21 23.96 20.02
C PRO A 393 -10.82 25.26 20.55
N SER A 394 -10.63 25.51 21.84
CA SER A 394 -10.99 26.79 22.46
C SER A 394 -10.09 27.92 21.96
N ASP A 395 -10.56 29.18 22.04
CA ASP A 395 -9.75 30.33 21.60
C ASP A 395 -8.43 30.44 22.39
N ALA A 396 -8.41 30.01 23.67
CA ALA A 396 -7.19 29.93 24.47
C ALA A 396 -6.21 28.87 23.96
N GLN A 397 -6.69 27.75 23.43
CA GLN A 397 -5.84 26.75 22.77
C GLN A 397 -5.34 27.28 21.41
N LEU A 398 -6.22 27.90 20.62
CA LEU A 398 -5.85 28.48 19.32
C LEU A 398 -4.76 29.55 19.46
N ALA A 399 -4.85 30.40 20.48
CA ALA A 399 -3.87 31.44 20.75
C ALA A 399 -2.47 30.90 21.09
N GLN A 400 -2.36 29.65 21.56
CA GLN A 400 -1.08 28.99 21.86
C GLN A 400 -0.42 28.38 20.62
N LEU A 401 -1.16 28.22 19.52
CA LEU A 401 -0.68 27.55 18.32
C LEU A 401 -0.07 28.58 17.35
N PRO A 402 1.23 28.50 17.03
CA PRO A 402 1.80 29.35 15.99
C PRO A 402 1.19 29.02 14.63
N GLU A 403 1.12 30.00 13.74
CA GLU A 403 0.77 29.74 12.34
C GLU A 403 1.87 28.89 11.68
N ALA A 404 1.47 27.98 10.80
CA ALA A 404 2.42 27.20 10.02
C ALA A 404 3.01 28.07 8.89
N ASP A 405 4.33 28.17 8.85
CA ASP A 405 5.10 28.68 7.70
C ASP A 405 4.80 27.86 6.45
#